data_AF-A0A4R0N9T5-F1
#
_entry.id   AF-A0A4R0N9T5-F1
#
_cell.length_a   1.000
_cell.length_b   1.000
_cell.length_c   1.000
_cell.angle_alpha   90.00
_cell.angle_beta   90.00
_cell.angle_gamma   90.00
#
_symmetry.space_group_name_H-M   'P 1'
#
loop_
_entity.id
_entity.type
_entity.pdbx_description
1 polymer ?
#
loop_
_entity_poly.entity_id
_entity_poly.type
_entity_poly.pdbx_seq_one_letter_code
_entity_poly.pdbx_strand_id
1 'polypeptide(L)'
;MRKHFCAILIIASAIFAYLPAKSATELNTYEQQIDTLKKDGIDPVCKMKVKAGSIKTHIHNKVVYGFCSDGCKRSFLKQPEKYLKK
;
A
#
# COMPACT_ATOMS: atom_id res chain seq x y z
N MET A 1 -59.80 12.40 -16.40
CA MET A 1 -58.63 12.28 -17.32
C MET A 1 -57.57 13.28 -16.90
N ARG A 2 -56.37 12.79 -16.57
CA ARG A 2 -55.04 13.32 -16.96
C ARG A 2 -54.95 14.86 -16.96
N LYS A 3 -54.14 15.53 -16.14
CA LYS A 3 -52.73 15.82 -16.52
C LYS A 3 -52.02 16.69 -15.44
N HIS A 4 -52.09 16.40 -14.13
CA HIS A 4 -51.39 17.28 -13.16
C HIS A 4 -50.50 16.59 -12.11
N PHE A 5 -50.34 15.26 -12.16
CA PHE A 5 -49.45 14.52 -11.25
C PHE A 5 -48.07 14.20 -11.83
N CYS A 6 -47.69 14.77 -12.98
CA CYS A 6 -46.43 14.42 -13.65
C CYS A 6 -45.29 15.44 -13.41
N ALA A 7 -45.58 16.63 -12.88
CA ALA A 7 -44.60 17.72 -12.84
C ALA A 7 -43.82 17.88 -11.52
N ILE A 8 -44.06 17.04 -10.50
CA ILE A 8 -43.33 17.13 -9.21
C ILE A 8 -42.16 16.13 -9.13
N LEU A 9 -42.03 15.19 -10.08
CA LEU A 9 -40.94 14.21 -10.13
C LEU A 9 -39.69 14.65 -10.92
N ILE A 10 -39.57 15.93 -11.31
CA ILE A 10 -38.43 16.41 -12.13
C ILE A 10 -37.44 17.27 -11.32
N ILE A 11 -37.78 17.68 -10.09
CA ILE A 11 -36.86 18.50 -9.26
C ILE A 11 -35.89 17.67 -8.39
N ALA A 12 -35.99 16.35 -8.41
CA ALA A 12 -35.06 15.47 -7.68
C ALA A 12 -33.92 14.93 -8.55
N SER A 13 -33.97 15.09 -9.87
CA SER A 13 -32.98 14.48 -10.79
C SER A 13 -31.71 15.30 -10.99
N ALA A 14 -31.70 16.58 -10.60
CA ALA A 14 -30.57 17.47 -10.88
C ALA A 14 -29.55 17.59 -9.72
N ILE A 15 -29.90 17.17 -8.49
CA ILE A 15 -28.99 17.29 -7.35
C ILE A 15 -28.00 16.11 -7.30
N PHE A 16 -28.38 14.93 -7.82
CA PHE A 16 -27.50 13.76 -7.84
C PHE A 16 -26.36 13.84 -8.88
N ALA A 17 -26.43 14.80 -9.82
CA ALA A 17 -25.42 15.03 -10.85
C ALA A 17 -24.27 15.96 -10.38
N TYR A 18 -24.40 16.58 -9.20
CA TYR A 18 -23.41 17.49 -8.63
C TYR A 18 -22.72 16.86 -7.41
N LEU A 19 -22.16 15.65 -7.57
CA LEU A 19 -20.92 15.36 -6.86
C LEU A 19 -19.78 15.45 -7.87
N PRO A 20 -18.82 16.38 -7.69
CA PRO A 20 -17.57 16.27 -8.41
C PRO A 20 -16.97 14.91 -8.07
N ALA A 21 -16.69 14.10 -9.09
CA ALA A 21 -15.92 12.88 -8.94
C ALA A 21 -14.71 13.22 -8.06
N LYS A 22 -14.62 12.56 -6.90
CA LYS A 22 -13.52 12.78 -5.96
C LYS A 22 -12.23 12.76 -6.75
N SER A 23 -11.60 13.94 -6.77
CA SER A 23 -10.47 14.27 -7.61
C SER A 23 -9.41 13.19 -7.55
N ALA A 24 -8.93 12.80 -8.73
CA ALA A 24 -7.83 11.87 -8.96
C ALA A 24 -6.48 12.44 -8.48
N THR A 25 -6.40 12.78 -7.19
CA THR A 25 -5.19 13.28 -6.53
C THR A 25 -4.79 12.46 -5.30
N GLU A 26 -5.54 11.41 -4.94
CA GLU A 26 -5.21 10.52 -3.81
C GLU A 26 -4.98 9.05 -4.20
N LEU A 27 -4.86 8.73 -5.49
CA LEU A 27 -4.60 7.37 -5.97
C LEU A 27 -3.56 7.32 -7.10
N ASN A 28 -2.55 8.19 -7.08
CA ASN A 28 -1.38 8.05 -7.97
C ASN A 28 -0.02 8.06 -7.24
N THR A 29 -0.03 8.03 -5.90
CA THR A 29 1.16 7.65 -5.09
C THR A 29 1.08 6.21 -4.57
N TYR A 30 0.06 5.44 -4.95
CA TYR A 30 -0.19 4.11 -4.38
C TYR A 30 -0.34 2.95 -5.37
N GLU A 31 0.11 3.10 -6.62
CA GLU A 31 0.27 1.96 -7.55
C GLU A 31 1.70 1.70 -8.02
N GLN A 32 2.70 2.37 -7.41
CA GLN A 32 4.10 1.97 -7.54
C GLN A 32 4.79 1.90 -6.18
N GLN A 33 4.20 1.19 -5.22
CA GLN A 33 4.98 0.66 -4.09
C GLN A 33 5.64 -0.65 -4.52
N ILE A 34 6.74 -0.50 -5.25
CA ILE A 34 7.71 -1.54 -5.55
C ILE A 34 8.12 -2.21 -4.22
N ASP A 35 8.36 -3.53 -4.22
CA ASP A 35 8.77 -4.42 -3.11
C ASP A 35 10.12 -4.05 -2.47
N THR A 36 10.34 -2.76 -2.27
CA THR A 36 11.62 -2.12 -2.12
C THR A 36 11.67 -1.45 -0.76
N LEU A 37 12.84 -1.54 -0.12
CA LEU A 37 13.04 -0.98 1.20
C LEU A 37 12.90 0.55 1.17
N LYS A 38 11.93 1.08 1.92
CA LYS A 38 11.56 2.52 1.88
C LYS A 38 12.61 3.45 2.49
N LYS A 39 13.42 2.97 3.43
CA LYS A 39 14.47 3.73 4.13
C LYS A 39 15.65 2.83 4.45
N ASP A 40 16.80 3.42 4.77
CA ASP A 40 17.94 2.65 5.27
C ASP A 40 17.53 1.79 6.48
N GLY A 41 18.04 0.56 6.52
CA GLY A 41 17.70 -0.43 7.52
C GLY A 41 18.89 -1.32 7.85
N ILE A 42 18.65 -2.29 8.72
CA ILE A 42 19.64 -3.27 9.16
C ILE A 42 19.14 -4.66 8.79
N ASP A 43 20.00 -5.45 8.14
CA ASP A 43 19.72 -6.86 7.86
C ASP A 43 19.53 -7.60 9.21
N PRO A 44 18.36 -8.21 9.46
CA PRO A 44 18.09 -8.87 10.74
C PRO A 44 18.99 -10.10 10.99
N VAL A 45 19.56 -10.71 9.93
CA VAL A 45 20.43 -11.89 10.00
C VAL A 45 21.86 -11.52 10.34
N CYS A 46 22.50 -10.66 9.55
CA CYS A 46 23.94 -10.37 9.66
C CYS A 46 24.27 -8.98 10.22
N LYS A 47 23.24 -8.16 10.50
CA LYS A 47 23.37 -6.79 11.03
C LYS A 47 24.08 -5.79 10.11
N MET A 48 24.25 -6.13 8.83
CA MET A 48 24.76 -5.19 7.83
C MET A 48 23.74 -4.08 7.54
N LYS A 49 24.24 -2.89 7.21
CA LYS A 49 23.41 -1.77 6.72
C LYS A 49 22.87 -2.10 5.32
N VAL A 50 21.58 -1.90 5.13
CA VAL A 50 20.89 -2.05 3.85
C VAL A 50 20.33 -0.69 3.46
N LYS A 51 20.62 -0.24 2.25
CA LYS A 51 20.14 1.06 1.75
C LYS A 51 18.68 1.02 1.34
N ALA A 52 18.01 2.16 1.48
CA ALA A 52 16.74 2.41 0.79
C ALA A 52 16.88 2.07 -0.69
N GLY A 53 15.84 1.57 -1.32
CA GLY A 53 15.92 1.10 -2.72
C GLY A 53 16.31 -0.37 -2.87
N SER A 54 16.66 -1.08 -1.79
CA SER A 54 16.92 -2.53 -1.87
C SER A 54 15.65 -3.31 -2.24
N ILE A 55 15.73 -4.12 -3.29
CA ILE A 55 14.67 -5.06 -3.72
C ILE A 55 14.71 -6.39 -2.97
N LYS A 56 15.79 -6.66 -2.23
CA LYS A 56 15.94 -7.86 -1.42
C LYS A 56 15.19 -7.64 -0.11
N THR A 57 13.87 -7.75 -0.17
CA THR A 57 13.00 -7.51 0.98
C THR A 57 12.08 -8.69 1.27
N HIS A 58 11.46 -8.67 2.44
CA HIS A 58 10.34 -9.53 2.81
C HIS A 58 9.46 -8.81 3.83
N ILE A 59 8.15 -8.97 3.69
CA ILE A 59 7.18 -8.45 4.65
C ILE A 59 6.91 -9.52 5.70
N HIS A 60 7.18 -9.21 6.97
CA HIS A 60 6.84 -10.07 8.10
C HIS A 60 6.18 -9.21 9.17
N ASN A 61 5.01 -9.63 9.68
CA ASN A 61 4.23 -8.88 10.67
C ASN A 61 3.97 -7.41 10.29
N LYS A 62 3.60 -7.15 9.03
CA LYS A 62 3.36 -5.80 8.48
C LYS A 62 4.61 -4.88 8.47
N VAL A 63 5.80 -5.44 8.69
CA VAL A 63 7.08 -4.72 8.62
C VAL A 63 7.87 -5.23 7.40
N VAL A 64 8.39 -4.29 6.61
CA VAL A 64 9.31 -4.61 5.49
C VAL A 64 10.72 -4.75 6.05
N TYR A 65 11.30 -5.94 5.93
CA TYR A 65 12.70 -6.21 6.25
C TYR A 65 13.53 -6.19 4.98
N GLY A 66 14.68 -5.53 5.01
CA GLY A 66 15.67 -5.53 3.92
C GLY A 66 16.83 -6.48 4.24
N PHE A 67 17.40 -7.09 3.20
CA PHE A 67 18.51 -8.03 3.32
C PHE A 67 19.70 -7.61 2.46
N CYS A 68 20.91 -7.80 2.98
CA CYS A 68 22.15 -7.51 2.25
C CYS A 68 22.38 -8.51 1.10
N SER A 69 21.82 -9.71 1.21
CA SER A 69 21.98 -10.81 0.24
C SER A 69 20.76 -11.73 0.24
N ASP A 70 20.56 -12.48 -0.84
CA ASP A 70 19.50 -13.51 -0.91
C ASP A 70 19.75 -14.65 0.09
N GLY A 71 21.02 -14.89 0.46
CA GLY A 71 21.37 -15.83 1.52
C GLY A 71 20.77 -15.41 2.87
N CYS A 72 20.89 -14.13 3.24
CA CYS A 72 20.28 -13.61 4.47
C CYS A 72 18.74 -13.66 4.39
N LYS A 73 18.14 -13.29 3.25
CA LYS A 73 16.70 -13.42 3.03
C LYS A 73 16.23 -14.86 3.25
N ARG A 74 16.86 -15.85 2.62
CA ARG A 74 16.52 -17.27 2.77
C ARG A 74 16.67 -17.76 4.21
N SER A 75 17.73 -17.37 4.90
CA SER A 75 17.94 -17.72 6.31
C SER A 75 16.82 -17.16 7.20
N PHE A 76 16.47 -15.89 6.99
CA PHE A 76 15.36 -15.25 7.69
C PHE A 76 14.03 -15.98 7.46
N LEU A 77 13.69 -16.28 6.21
CA LEU A 77 12.44 -16.97 5.85
C LEU A 77 12.27 -18.35 6.51
N LYS A 78 13.37 -19.06 6.76
CA LYS A 78 13.33 -20.37 7.44
C LYS A 78 12.91 -20.24 8.90
N GLN A 79 13.39 -19.22 9.60
CA GLN A 79 13.16 -19.05 11.05
C GLN A 79 13.13 -17.56 11.43
N PRO A 80 12.09 -16.79 11.05
CA PRO A 80 12.06 -15.34 11.28
C PRO A 80 12.20 -14.98 12.77
N GLU A 81 11.50 -15.73 13.63
CA GLU A 81 11.49 -15.54 15.08
C GLU A 81 12.89 -15.59 15.69
N LYS A 82 13.80 -16.41 15.15
CA LYS A 82 15.20 -16.49 15.63
C LYS A 82 15.93 -15.16 15.49
N TYR A 83 15.65 -14.40 14.43
CA TYR A 83 16.33 -13.14 14.11
C TYR A 83 15.60 -11.91 14.67
N LEU A 84 14.34 -12.07 15.07
CA LEU A 84 13.49 -11.01 15.61
C LEU A 84 13.40 -11.01 17.15
N LYS A 85 13.97 -12.02 17.82
CA LYS A 85 14.13 -12.02 19.28
C LYS A 85 14.98 -10.81 19.70
N LYS A 86 14.36 -9.92 20.48
CA LYS A 86 15.02 -8.85 21.21
C LYS A 86 15.47 -9.37 22.57
#